data_AF-A0A943PG77-F1
#
_entry.id   AF-A0A943PG77-F1
#
_cell.length_a   1.000
_cell.length_b   1.000
_cell.length_c   1.000
_cell.angle_alpha   90.00
_cell.angle_beta   90.00
_cell.angle_gamma   90.00
#
_symmetry.space_group_name_H-M   'P 1'
#
loop_
_entity.id
_entity.type
_entity.pdbx_description
1 polymer ?
#
loop_
_entity_poly.entity_id
_entity_poly.type
_entity_poly.pdbx_seq_one_letter_code
_entity_poly.pdbx_strand_id
1 'polypeptide(L)' 'RLRERGTETEEKICGRMAVARRELGRAFRYDYVVLNDEVSEAVKRIHTIIDAEKMRYCRMENMIQEVLDEC' A
#
# COMPACT_ATOMS: atom_id res chain seq x y z
N ARG A 1 -11.74 -15.35 -1.97
CA ARG A 1 -11.37 -15.13 -0.54
C ARG A 1 -12.51 -14.71 0.40
N LEU A 2 -13.60 -14.04 -0.03
CA LEU A 2 -14.76 -13.72 0.84
C LEU A 2 -15.84 -14.83 0.92
N ARG A 3 -15.80 -15.85 0.05
CA ARG A 3 -16.75 -16.99 0.08
C ARG A 3 -16.20 -18.27 0.73
N GLU A 4 -14.88 -18.34 0.99
CA GLU A 4 -14.24 -19.56 1.51
C GLU A 4 -14.18 -19.66 3.03
N ARG A 5 -14.61 -18.62 3.76
CA ARG A 5 -14.80 -18.67 5.20
C ARG A 5 -16.30 -18.79 5.45
N GLY A 6 -16.83 -20.01 5.41
CA GLY A 6 -18.27 -20.33 5.54
C GLY A 6 -18.89 -19.98 6.90
N THR A 7 -18.65 -18.79 7.45
CA THR A 7 -19.12 -18.34 8.77
C THR A 7 -19.61 -16.89 8.79
N GLU A 8 -19.78 -16.23 7.65
CA GLU A 8 -20.37 -14.89 7.58
C GLU A 8 -21.76 -14.94 6.96
N THR A 9 -22.78 -14.63 7.77
CA THR A 9 -24.14 -14.35 7.30
C THR A 9 -24.12 -13.18 6.31
N GLU A 10 -25.02 -13.19 5.32
CA GLU A 10 -25.17 -12.14 4.30
C GLU A 10 -25.23 -10.72 4.89
N GLU A 11 -25.81 -10.56 6.09
CA GLU A 11 -25.86 -9.29 6.82
C GLU A 11 -24.48 -8.77 7.24
N LYS A 12 -23.57 -9.65 7.67
CA LYS A 12 -22.20 -9.27 8.02
C LYS A 12 -21.40 -8.88 6.77
N ILE A 13 -21.64 -9.54 5.65
CA ILE A 13 -20.99 -9.21 4.37
C ILE A 13 -21.44 -7.82 3.90
N CYS A 14 -22.74 -7.53 3.93
CA CYS A 14 -23.26 -6.19 3.59
C CYS A 14 -22.68 -5.10 4.52
N GLY A 15 -22.64 -5.35 5.83
CA GLY A 15 -22.04 -4.42 6.79
C GLY A 15 -20.56 -4.14 6.50
N ARG A 16 -19.77 -5.17 6.21
CA ARG A 16 -18.35 -5.04 5.84
C ARG A 16 -18.14 -4.32 4.52
N MET A 17 -19.00 -4.56 3.51
CA MET A 17 -18.94 -3.85 2.22
C MET A 17 -19.29 -2.37 2.35
N ALA A 18 -20.24 -2.01 3.22
CA ALA A 18 -20.57 -0.60 3.50
C ALA A 18 -19.40 0.13 4.18
N VAL A 19 -18.74 -0.52 5.14
CA VAL A 19 -17.53 0.01 5.79
C VAL A 19 -16.40 0.16 4.77
N ALA A 20 -16.14 -0.87 3.96
CA ALA A 20 -15.11 -0.83 2.93
C ALA A 20 -15.34 0.30 1.91
N ARG A 21 -16.59 0.55 1.48
CA ARG A 21 -16.91 1.70 0.60
C ARG A 21 -16.61 3.04 1.26
N ARG A 22 -16.99 3.20 2.54
CA ARG A 22 -16.73 4.44 3.29
C ARG A 22 -15.23 4.69 3.46
N GLU A 23 -14.45 3.64 3.70
CA GLU A 23 -12.99 3.72 3.84
C GLU A 23 -12.30 3.96 2.49
N LEU A 24 -12.75 3.30 1.41
CA LEU A 24 -12.29 3.58 0.04
C LEU A 24 -12.58 5.02 -0.39
N GLY A 25 -13.65 5.62 0.11
CA GLY A 25 -13.92 7.05 -0.07
C GLY A 25 -12.80 7.95 0.48
N ARG A 26 -11.89 7.45 1.31
CA ARG A 26 -10.71 8.15 1.83
C ARG A 26 -9.41 7.73 1.14
N ALA A 27 -9.46 6.84 0.14
CA ALA A 27 -8.26 6.35 -0.56
C ALA A 27 -7.45 7.48 -1.20
N PHE A 28 -8.09 8.59 -1.58
CA PHE A 28 -7.44 9.78 -2.11
C PHE A 28 -6.42 10.44 -1.15
N ARG A 29 -6.43 10.07 0.13
CA ARG A 29 -5.51 10.60 1.16
C ARG A 29 -4.20 9.83 1.25
N TYR A 30 -4.05 8.74 0.50
CA TYR A 30 -2.87 7.87 0.55
C TYR A 30 -2.13 7.95 -0.78
N ASP A 31 -0.80 7.94 -0.72
CA ASP A 31 0.06 8.01 -1.90
C ASP A 31 0.09 6.68 -2.68
N TYR A 32 -0.13 5.56 -1.98
CA TYR A 32 -0.09 4.22 -2.54
C TYR A 32 -1.29 3.37 -2.10
N VAL A 33 -1.85 2.62 -3.04
CA VAL A 33 -2.91 1.63 -2.80
C VAL A 33 -2.40 0.26 -3.21
N VAL A 34 -2.43 -0.70 -2.29
CA VAL A 34 -1.98 -2.08 -2.54
C VAL A 34 -3.18 -3.02 -2.47
N LEU A 35 -3.41 -3.78 -3.56
CA LEU A 35 -4.37 -4.86 -3.56
C LEU A 35 -3.81 -6.06 -2.79
N ASN A 36 -4.51 -6.49 -1.75
CA ASN A 36 -4.18 -7.67 -0.96
C ASN A 36 -5.01 -8.88 -1.43
N ASP A 37 -4.69 -9.36 -2.62
CA ASP A 37 -5.26 -10.57 -3.23
C ASP A 37 -4.59 -11.83 -2.68
N GLU A 38 -3.26 -11.92 -2.80
CA GLU A 38 -2.40 -12.96 -2.23
C GLU A 38 -1.43 -12.34 -1.21
N VAL A 39 -1.24 -13.00 -0.06
CA VAL A 39 -0.47 -12.41 1.05
C VAL A 39 1.00 -12.24 0.68
N SER A 40 1.60 -13.25 0.05
CA SER A 40 2.97 -13.25 -0.46
C SER A 40 3.21 -12.08 -1.42
N GLU A 41 2.32 -11.89 -2.39
CA GLU A 41 2.42 -10.86 -3.41
C GLU A 41 2.14 -9.46 -2.84
N ALA A 42 1.19 -9.32 -1.91
CA ALA A 42 0.94 -8.07 -1.21
C ALA A 42 2.16 -7.61 -0.41
N VAL A 43 2.83 -8.52 0.29
CA VAL A 43 4.08 -8.25 1.02
C VAL A 43 5.17 -7.78 0.06
N LYS A 44 5.33 -8.48 -1.07
CA LYS A 44 6.30 -8.09 -2.11
C LYS A 44 6.02 -6.68 -2.64
N ARG A 45 4.78 -6.36 -2.99
CA ARG A 45 4.36 -5.03 -3.47
C ARG A 45 4.66 -3.94 -2.44
N ILE A 46 4.42 -4.20 -1.15
CA ILE A 46 4.73 -3.27 -0.06
C ILE A 46 6.24 -3.04 0.04
N HIS A 47 7.06 -4.11 -0.01
CA HIS A 47 8.51 -3.98 -0.02
C HIS A 47 9.00 -3.14 -1.21
N THR A 48 8.45 -3.38 -2.40
CA THR A 48 8.77 -2.58 -3.59
C THR A 48 8.49 -1.10 -3.41
N ILE A 49 7.35 -0.73 -2.80
CA ILE A 49 7.02 0.68 -2.52
C ILE A 49 8.04 1.28 -1.55
N ILE A 50 8.38 0.57 -0.47
CA ILE A 50 9.36 1.04 0.52
C ILE A 50 10.73 1.26 -0.13
N ASP A 51 11.19 0.34 -0.96
CA ASP A 51 12.49 0.45 -1.61
C ASP A 51 12.50 1.56 -2.66
N ALA A 52 11.42 1.73 -3.43
CA ALA A 52 11.25 2.87 -4.32
C ALA A 52 11.29 4.22 -3.57
N GLU A 53 10.63 4.31 -2.41
CA GLU A 53 10.62 5.51 -1.58
C GLU A 53 12.01 5.84 -0.99
N LYS A 54 12.84 4.83 -0.71
CA LYS A 54 14.25 5.04 -0.31
C LYS A 54 15.10 5.62 -1.43
N MET A 55 14.78 5.28 -2.69
CA MET A 55 15.49 5.75 -3.88
C MET A 55 15.04 7.13 -4.38
N ARG A 56 14.14 7.81 -3.66
CA ARG A 56 13.73 9.17 -4.04
C ARG A 56 14.88 10.14 -3.92
N TYR A 57 14.99 11.03 -4.90
CA TYR A 57 16.01 12.08 -4.95
C TYR A 57 16.11 12.86 -3.64
N CYS A 58 14.99 13.25 -3.02
CA CYS A 58 14.98 13.98 -1.75
C CYS A 58 15.68 13.26 -0.58
N ARG A 59 15.90 11.94 -0.68
CA ARG A 59 16.68 11.16 0.31
C ARG A 59 18.13 10.94 -0.11
N MET A 60 18.42 11.06 -1.40
CA MET A 60 19.76 10.89 -1.99
C MET A 60 20.47 12.23 -2.24
N GLU A 61 19.78 13.35 -2.08
CA GLU A 61 20.25 14.70 -2.40
C GLU A 61 21.59 14.99 -1.73
N ASN A 62 21.72 14.75 -0.42
CA ASN A 62 22.97 14.99 0.32
C ASN A 62 24.14 14.18 -0.26
N MET A 63 23.92 12.89 -0.55
CA MET A 63 24.95 12.02 -1.15
C MET A 63 25.38 12.52 -2.53
N ILE A 64 24.43 13.01 -3.33
CA ILE A 64 24.73 13.54 -4.66
C ILE A 64 25.52 14.85 -4.55
N GLN A 65 25.17 15.73 -3.61
CA GLN A 65 25.91 16.98 -3.39
C GLN A 65 27.34 16.71 -2.91
N GLU A 66 27.54 15.78 -1.98
CA GLU A 66 28.88 15.38 -1.52
C GLU A 66 29.77 14.94 -2.70
N VAL A 67 29.25 14.11 -3.61
CA VAL A 67 30.00 13.65 -4.79
C VAL A 67 30.31 14.78 -5.78
N LEU A 68 29.40 15.76 -5.92
CA LEU A 68 29.59 16.91 -6.80
C LEU A 68 30.59 17.93 -6.24
N ASP A 69 30.63 18.11 -4.92
CA ASP A 69 31.53 19.04 -4.22
C ASP A 69 32.96 18.50 -4.11
N GLU A 70 33.17 17.18 -4.22
CA GLU A 70 34.49 16.53 -4.25
C GLU A 70 35.18 16.57 -5.63
N CYS A 71 34.51 17.09 -6.67
CA CYS A 71 35.05 17.27 -8.03
C CYS A 71 35.59 18.69 -8.27
#